data_AF-A0A937YZK2-F1
#
_entry.id   AF-A0A937YZK2-F1
#
_cell.length_a   1.000
_cell.length_b   1.000
_cell.length_c   1.000
_cell.angle_alpha   90.00
_cell.angle_beta   90.00
_cell.angle_gamma   90.00
#
_symmetry.space_group_name_H-M   'P 1'
#
loop_
_entity.id
_entity.type
_entity.pdbx_description
1 polymer ?
#
loop_
_entity_poly.entity_id
_entity_poly.type
_entity_poly.pdbx_seq_one_letter_code
_entity_poly.pdbx_strand_id
1 'polypeptide(L)' 'TADVPEIIVGTEVGLLHPLRQGSPEKTFYGFPEAVCPNMKKTTLDHVVAALETLAPRIEIPEEIAARARQSVERMVQYG' A
#
# COMPACT_ATOMS: atom_id res chain seq x y z
N THR A 1 4.19 16.09 12.89
CA THR A 1 2.76 15.76 12.69
C THR A 1 1.94 16.96 13.15
N ALA A 2 0.90 17.35 12.41
CA ALA A 2 0.04 18.44 12.84
C ALA A 2 -0.60 18.09 14.20
N ASP A 3 -0.54 19.03 15.15
CA ASP A 3 -1.14 18.90 16.48
C ASP A 3 -2.63 19.23 16.40
N VAL A 4 -3.35 18.40 15.67
CA VAL A 4 -4.80 18.49 15.49
C VAL A 4 -5.44 17.16 15.89
N PRO A 5 -6.57 17.19 16.64
CA PRO A 5 -7.23 15.99 17.14
C PRO A 5 -8.04 15.24 16.06
N GLU A 6 -8.44 15.93 15.00
CA GLU A 6 -9.34 15.42 13.97
C GLU A 6 -8.77 15.65 12.57
N ILE A 7 -8.79 14.61 11.73
CA ILE A 7 -8.18 14.63 10.40
C ILE A 7 -9.13 13.97 9.39
N ILE A 8 -9.39 14.67 8.29
CA ILE A 8 -10.08 14.12 7.12
C ILE A 8 -9.03 13.59 6.13
N VAL A 9 -9.18 12.34 5.72
CA VAL A 9 -8.25 11.62 4.87
C VAL A 9 -8.91 11.34 3.51
N GLY A 10 -8.49 12.07 2.48
CA GLY A 10 -8.95 11.92 1.11
C GLY A 10 -8.14 10.90 0.31
N THR A 11 -8.16 9.63 0.70
CA THR A 11 -7.44 8.55 0.02
C THR A 11 -8.20 7.22 0.17
N GLU A 12 -7.59 6.11 -0.22
CA GLU A 12 -8.15 4.77 -0.07
C GLU A 12 -8.53 4.46 1.40
N VAL A 13 -9.74 3.93 1.61
CA VAL A 13 -10.33 3.76 2.95
C VAL A 13 -9.53 2.81 3.86
N GLY A 14 -8.77 1.87 3.29
CA GLY A 14 -7.90 0.96 4.01
C GLY A 14 -6.75 1.64 4.74
N LEU A 15 -6.37 2.86 4.37
CA LEU A 15 -5.37 3.66 5.10
C LEU A 15 -5.86 4.12 6.48
N LEU A 16 -7.18 4.17 6.72
CA LEU A 16 -7.71 4.56 8.03
C LEU A 16 -7.29 3.60 9.16
N HIS A 17 -7.16 2.31 8.87
CA HIS A 17 -6.75 1.32 9.86
C HIS A 17 -5.33 1.56 10.41
N PRO A 18 -4.26 1.59 9.58
CA PRO A 18 -2.91 1.86 10.07
C PRO A 18 -2.76 3.27 10.66
N LEU A 19 -3.49 4.27 10.15
CA LEU A 19 -3.48 5.62 10.73
C LEU A 19 -4.01 5.63 12.16
N ARG A 20 -5.13 4.95 12.42
CA ARG A 20 -5.69 4.79 13.78
C ARG A 20 -4.77 4.00 14.71
N GLN A 21 -4.02 3.02 14.17
CA GLN A 21 -3.03 2.29 14.96
C GLN A 21 -1.80 3.14 15.30
N GLY A 22 -1.33 3.97 14.36
CA GLY A 22 -0.15 4.81 14.55
C GLY A 22 -0.38 6.09 15.36
N SER A 23 -1.63 6.54 15.48
CA SER A 23 -2.02 7.72 16.27
C SER A 23 -3.40 7.50 16.91
N PRO A 24 -3.49 6.60 17.92
CA PRO A 24 -4.76 6.21 18.53
C PRO A 24 -5.48 7.36 19.26
N GLU A 25 -4.76 8.42 19.61
CA GLU A 25 -5.30 9.64 20.22
C GLU A 25 -6.05 10.54 19.24
N LYS A 26 -5.92 10.30 17.93
CA LYS A 26 -6.52 11.13 16.87
C LYS A 26 -7.71 10.44 16.23
N THR A 27 -8.67 11.24 15.79
CA THR A 27 -9.82 10.77 15.03
C THR A 27 -9.59 10.97 13.53
N PHE A 28 -9.67 9.87 12.78
CA PHE A 28 -9.52 9.86 11.33
C PHE A 28 -10.86 9.57 10.63
N TYR A 29 -11.30 10.52 9.82
CA TYR A 29 -12.45 10.41 8.93
C TYR A 29 -11.98 10.14 7.51
N GLY A 30 -12.71 9.32 6.76
CA GLY A 30 -12.46 9.08 5.35
C GLY A 30 -13.75 8.78 4.61
N PHE A 31 -13.65 8.59 3.30
CA PHE A 31 -14.80 8.35 2.43
C PHE A 31 -15.02 6.83 2.29
N PRO A 32 -16.17 6.28 2.73
CA PRO A 32 -16.44 4.84 2.64
C PRO A 32 -16.36 4.28 1.22
N GLU A 33 -16.68 5.10 0.21
CA GLU A 33 -16.69 4.74 -1.20
C GLU A 33 -15.30 4.78 -1.85
N ALA A 34 -14.29 5.34 -1.17
CA ALA A 34 -12.91 5.39 -1.66
C ALA A 34 -12.23 4.01 -1.51
N VAL A 35 -12.81 2.99 -2.12
CA VAL A 35 -12.29 1.62 -2.16
C VAL A 35 -11.61 1.40 -3.51
N CYS A 36 -10.35 0.99 -3.51
CA CYS A 36 -9.67 0.52 -4.72
C CYS A 36 -10.00 -0.98 -4.94
N PRO A 37 -10.79 -1.35 -5.98
CA PRO A 37 -11.21 -2.74 -6.17
C PRO A 37 -10.02 -3.69 -6.39
N ASN A 38 -8.96 -3.21 -7.04
CA ASN A 38 -7.75 -4.01 -7.27
C ASN A 38 -6.97 -4.29 -5.99
N MET A 39 -6.92 -3.35 -5.03
CA MET A 39 -6.24 -3.59 -3.75
C MET A 39 -6.98 -4.62 -2.89
N LYS A 40 -8.30 -4.77 -3.06
CA LYS A 40 -9.11 -5.75 -2.33
C LYS A 40 -9.13 -7.14 -2.96
N LYS A 41 -8.41 -7.35 -4.07
CA LYS A 41 -8.22 -8.68 -4.65
C LYS A 41 -7.34 -9.57 -3.76
N THR A 42 -6.43 -9.01 -2.98
CA THR A 42 -5.59 -9.78 -2.06
C THR A 42 -6.40 -10.14 -0.80
N THR A 43 -6.60 -11.44 -0.56
CA THR A 43 -7.30 -11.98 0.61
C THR A 43 -6.34 -12.80 1.46
N LEU A 44 -6.74 -13.17 2.68
CA LEU A 44 -5.93 -14.04 3.54
C LEU A 44 -5.71 -15.41 2.89
N ASP A 45 -6.72 -15.98 2.23
CA ASP A 45 -6.60 -17.26 1.52
C ASP A 45 -5.57 -17.17 0.38
N HIS A 46 -5.53 -16.06 -0.36
CA HIS A 46 -4.49 -15.82 -1.37
C HIS A 46 -3.09 -15.76 -0.75
N VAL A 47 -2.95 -15.13 0.42
CA VAL A 47 -1.66 -15.04 1.12
C VAL A 47 -1.20 -16.42 1.60
N VAL A 48 -2.09 -17.22 2.20
CA VAL A 48 -1.80 -18.59 2.61
C VAL A 48 -1.36 -19.42 1.42
N ALA A 49 -2.16 -19.44 0.34
CA ALA A 49 -1.83 -20.18 -0.86
C ALA A 49 -0.50 -19.74 -1.47
N ALA A 50 -0.19 -18.44 -1.47
CA ALA A 50 1.07 -17.93 -2.00
C ALA A 50 2.29 -18.37 -1.19
N LEU A 51 2.16 -18.48 0.14
CA LEU A 51 3.23 -18.97 1.02
C LEU A 51 3.43 -20.48 0.91
N GLU A 52 2.36 -21.26 0.76
CA GLU A 52 2.43 -22.71 0.60
C GLU A 52 3.02 -23.13 -0.76
N THR A 53 2.67 -22.40 -1.82
CA THR A 53 3.05 -22.75 -3.20
C THR A 53 4.26 -21.97 -3.72
N LEU A 54 4.68 -20.92 -3.01
CA LEU A 54 5.66 -19.93 -3.46
C LEU A 54 5.31 -19.33 -4.85
N ALA A 55 4.01 -19.23 -5.15
CA ALA A 55 3.48 -18.73 -6.41
C ALA A 55 2.39 -17.66 -6.16
N PRO A 56 2.13 -16.75 -7.13
CA PRO A 56 2.81 -16.63 -8.41
C PRO A 56 4.20 -16.00 -8.27
N ARG A 57 5.18 -16.55 -8.98
CA ARG A 57 6.48 -15.89 -9.18
C ARG A 57 6.32 -14.81 -10.23
N ILE A 58 6.67 -13.57 -9.89
CA ILE A 58 6.68 -12.47 -10.85
C ILE A 58 8.01 -12.48 -11.59
N GLU A 59 7.95 -12.60 -12.90
CA GLU A 59 9.12 -12.55 -13.79
C GLU A 59 8.97 -11.37 -14.76
N ILE A 60 10.06 -10.63 -14.95
CA ILE A 60 10.11 -9.46 -15.81
C ILE A 60 11.31 -9.65 -16.76
N PRO A 61 11.18 -9.42 -18.07
CA PRO A 61 12.31 -9.46 -19.00
C PRO A 61 13.44 -8.53 -18.56
N GLU A 62 14.70 -9.01 -18.65
CA GLU A 62 15.86 -8.29 -18.12
C GLU A 62 16.01 -6.87 -18.69
N GLU A 63 15.76 -6.67 -19.98
CA GLU A 63 15.84 -5.35 -20.61
C GLU A 63 14.84 -4.35 -20.01
N ILE A 64 13.63 -4.79 -19.71
CA ILE A 64 12.60 -3.98 -19.04
C ILE A 64 13.01 -3.72 -17.59
N ALA A 65 13.46 -4.75 -16.88
CA ALA A 65 13.84 -4.66 -15.47
C ALA A 65 15.03 -3.70 -15.28
N ALA A 66 16.06 -3.78 -16.13
CA ALA A 66 17.25 -2.93 -16.07
C ALA A 66 16.89 -1.44 -16.27
N ARG A 67 16.02 -1.14 -17.24
CA ARG A 67 15.57 0.23 -17.51
C ARG A 67 14.69 0.79 -16.39
N ALA A 68 13.76 -0.01 -15.88
CA ALA A 68 12.91 0.40 -14.76
C ALA A 68 13.73 0.61 -13.47
N ARG A 69 14.71 -0.26 -13.21
CA ARG A 69 15.60 -0.19 -12.04
C ARG A 69 16.34 1.13 -11.97
N GLN A 70 16.86 1.65 -13.09
CA GLN A 70 17.56 2.94 -13.12
C GLN A 70 16.70 4.09 -12.57
N SER A 71 15.41 4.14 -12.95
CA SER A 71 14.49 5.18 -12.47
C SER A 71 14.22 5.04 -10.97
N VAL A 72 14.01 3.81 -10.49
CA VAL A 72 13.76 3.54 -9.08
C VAL A 72 14.99 3.83 -8.23
N GLU A 73 16.18 3.41 -8.65
CA GLU A 73 17.43 3.68 -7.93
C GLU A 73 17.70 5.18 -7.78
N ARG A 74 17.47 5.97 -8.84
CA ARG A 74 17.58 7.42 -8.75
C ARG A 74 16.57 8.01 -7.78
N MET A 75 15.31 7.57 -7.80
CA MET A 75 14.30 8.03 -6.83
C MET A 75 14.76 7.79 -5.39
N VAL A 76 15.31 6.60 -5.10
CA VAL A 76 15.81 6.23 -3.76
C VAL A 76 17.08 7.02 -3.38
N GLN A 77 17.93 7.40 -4.32
CA GLN A 77 19.12 8.21 -4.03
C GLN A 77 18.80 9.63 -3.55
N TYR A 78 17.63 10.16 -3.90
CA TYR A 78 17.23 11.53 -3.55
C TYR A 78 16.13 11.62 -2.48
N GLY A 79 15.39 10.53 -2.25
CA GLY A 79 14.29 10.46 -1.27
C GLY A 79 14.77 10.06 0.12
#